data_AF-A0A323V8A5-F1
#
_entry.id   AF-A0A323V8A5-F1
#
_cell.length_a   1.000
_cell.length_b   1.000
_cell.length_c   1.000
_cell.angle_alpha   90.00
_cell.angle_beta   90.00
_cell.angle_gamma   90.00
#
_symmetry.space_group_name_H-M   'P 1'
#
loop_
_entity.id
_entity.type
_entity.pdbx_description
1 polymer ?
#
loop_
_entity_poly.entity_id
_entity_poly.type
_entity_poly.pdbx_seq_one_letter_code
_entity_poly.pdbx_strand_id
1 'polypeptide(L)'
;MVFGPCGGVRDDGGCELAEHPCVFLAPPLPRWPARPATPPAPRPDGLLDRAQRGPVVLADLTVAPFDRASVRSVVGVLAPVSDALLVGEHQGRPDLPPTLMAQEVLAAGGRPWTTLACRDRNRLVLEQELGGLAAVGVDGVLCVTGDGRRPGAR
;
A
#
# COMPACT_ATOMS: atom_id res chain seq x y z
N MET A 1 3.15 -14.66 -15.39
CA MET A 1 3.13 -13.58 -14.39
C MET A 1 3.23 -14.24 -13.01
N VAL A 2 4.33 -14.04 -12.27
CA VAL A 2 4.63 -14.86 -11.08
C VAL A 2 3.92 -14.37 -9.81
N PHE A 3 3.63 -13.06 -9.72
CA PHE A 3 3.15 -12.43 -8.48
C PHE A 3 1.88 -11.57 -8.64
N GLY A 4 1.33 -11.43 -9.84
CA GLY A 4 0.16 -10.60 -10.06
C GLY A 4 -0.22 -10.48 -11.54
N PRO A 5 -1.21 -9.63 -11.90
CA PRO A 5 -2.09 -8.94 -10.97
C PRO A 5 -2.83 -9.94 -10.08
N CYS A 6 -3.32 -9.49 -8.93
CA CYS A 6 -4.07 -10.32 -7.99
C CYS A 6 -5.51 -9.83 -7.92
N GLY A 7 -6.48 -10.74 -7.97
CA GLY A 7 -7.90 -10.41 -7.77
C GLY A 7 -8.39 -10.83 -6.39
N GLY A 8 -7.72 -11.82 -5.80
CA GLY A 8 -8.20 -12.50 -4.61
C GLY A 8 -8.25 -14.00 -4.84
N VAL A 9 -8.89 -14.66 -3.87
CA VAL A 9 -9.05 -16.11 -3.80
C VAL A 9 -10.53 -16.38 -3.64
N ARG A 10 -11.09 -17.18 -4.56
CA ARG A 10 -12.49 -17.62 -4.47
C ARG A 10 -12.66 -18.58 -3.29
N ASP A 11 -13.89 -18.75 -2.83
CA ASP A 11 -14.22 -19.64 -1.70
C ASP A 11 -13.78 -21.10 -1.93
N ASP A 12 -13.67 -21.55 -3.19
CA ASP A 12 -13.18 -22.88 -3.58
C ASP A 12 -11.64 -22.99 -3.66
N GLY A 13 -10.93 -21.91 -3.33
CA GLY A 13 -9.47 -21.80 -3.43
C GLY A 13 -8.96 -21.46 -4.84
N GLY A 14 -9.84 -21.21 -5.80
CA GLY A 14 -9.51 -20.78 -7.15
C GLY A 14 -8.96 -19.34 -7.21
N CYS A 15 -8.08 -19.07 -8.17
CA CYS A 15 -7.61 -17.72 -8.48
C CYS A 15 -8.75 -16.89 -9.08
N GLU A 16 -9.00 -15.67 -8.59
CA GLU A 16 -10.05 -14.82 -9.16
C GLU A 16 -9.79 -14.36 -10.60
N LEU A 17 -8.52 -14.34 -11.03
CA LEU A 17 -8.10 -13.80 -12.32
C LEU A 17 -7.79 -14.84 -13.39
N ALA A 18 -7.75 -16.13 -13.02
CA ALA A 18 -7.39 -17.19 -13.93
C ALA A 18 -8.08 -18.51 -13.56
N GLU A 19 -8.15 -19.43 -14.51
CA GLU A 19 -8.74 -20.76 -14.32
C GLU A 19 -7.72 -21.75 -13.75
N HIS A 20 -7.16 -21.43 -12.58
CA HIS A 20 -6.27 -22.32 -11.82
C HIS A 20 -6.43 -22.11 -10.30
N PRO A 21 -6.03 -23.08 -9.45
CA PRO A 21 -5.96 -22.87 -8.00
C PRO A 21 -5.05 -21.69 -7.64
N CYS A 22 -5.36 -20.97 -6.55
CA CYS A 22 -4.52 -19.86 -6.12
C CYS A 22 -3.12 -20.36 -5.73
N VAL A 23 -2.09 -19.78 -6.37
CA VAL A 23 -0.67 -20.14 -6.15
C VAL A 23 -0.16 -19.81 -4.75
N PHE A 24 -0.93 -19.07 -3.94
CA PHE A 24 -0.58 -18.69 -2.57
C PHE A 24 -1.24 -19.56 -1.49
N LEU A 25 -2.10 -20.53 -1.86
CA LEU A 25 -2.76 -21.40 -0.89
C LEU A 25 -1.99 -22.70 -0.59
N ALA A 26 -1.18 -23.19 -1.53
CA ALA A 26 -0.53 -24.48 -1.39
C ALA A 26 0.94 -24.43 -1.85
N PRO A 27 1.86 -25.18 -1.20
CA PRO A 27 3.23 -25.30 -1.64
C PRO A 27 3.38 -25.95 -3.04
N PRO A 28 4.46 -25.61 -3.79
CA PRO A 28 5.48 -24.63 -3.45
C PRO A 28 4.98 -23.20 -3.68
N LEU A 29 5.05 -22.37 -2.63
CA LEU A 29 4.68 -20.95 -2.72
C LEU A 29 5.68 -20.22 -3.62
N PRO A 30 5.23 -19.26 -4.46
CA PRO A 30 6.10 -18.41 -5.27
C PRO A 30 7.19 -17.76 -4.40
N ARG A 31 8.45 -17.93 -4.79
CA ARG A 31 9.59 -17.33 -4.09
C ARG A 31 10.08 -16.10 -4.82
N TRP A 32 10.33 -15.02 -4.07
CA TRP A 32 11.01 -13.85 -4.62
C TRP A 32 12.43 -14.24 -5.07
N PRO A 33 12.77 -14.13 -6.37
CA PRO A 33 14.02 -14.66 -6.89
C PRO A 33 15.22 -13.77 -6.59
N ALA A 34 15.00 -12.48 -6.29
CA ALA A 34 16.09 -11.57 -5.99
C ALA A 34 16.60 -11.78 -4.57
N ARG A 35 17.90 -11.60 -4.39
CA ARG A 35 18.51 -11.59 -3.06
C ARG A 35 17.89 -10.45 -2.24
N PRO A 36 17.42 -10.70 -1.00
CA PRO A 36 16.99 -9.64 -0.11
C PRO A 36 18.15 -8.65 0.08
N ALA A 37 17.89 -7.37 -0.18
CA ALA A 37 18.80 -6.32 0.23
C ALA A 37 18.80 -6.22 1.75
N THR A 38 19.92 -5.80 2.34
CA THR A 38 19.94 -5.43 3.75
C THR A 38 19.03 -4.23 3.95
N PRO A 39 17.96 -4.34 4.77
CA PRO A 39 17.08 -3.20 5.01
C PRO A 39 17.85 -2.10 5.73
N PRO A 40 17.57 -0.81 5.43
CA PRO A 40 18.12 0.28 6.21
C PRO A 40 17.61 0.20 7.66
N ALA A 41 18.33 0.81 8.59
CA ALA A 41 17.84 0.96 9.96
C ALA A 41 16.50 1.72 9.94
N PRO A 42 15.49 1.26 10.69
CA PRO A 42 14.24 2.00 10.82
C PRO A 42 14.47 3.42 11.32
N ARG A 43 13.62 4.34 10.86
CA ARG A 43 13.62 5.71 11.40
C ARG A 43 13.23 5.68 12.88
N PRO A 44 13.88 6.48 13.76
CA PRO A 44 13.46 6.60 15.15
C PRO A 44 11.99 6.97 15.25
N ASP A 45 11.25 6.29 16.14
CA ASP A 45 9.79 6.44 16.30
C ASP A 45 8.94 6.10 15.05
N GLY A 46 9.59 5.56 14.01
CA GLY A 46 9.03 4.96 12.79
C GLY A 46 8.11 3.78 13.08
N LEU A 47 7.22 3.42 12.15
CA LEU A 47 6.32 2.25 12.32
C LEU A 47 7.13 0.97 12.53
N LEU A 48 8.19 0.81 11.73
CA LEU A 48 9.10 -0.33 11.80
C LEU A 48 9.97 -0.31 13.06
N ASP A 49 10.30 0.86 13.61
CA ASP A 49 11.02 0.99 14.88
C ASP A 49 10.11 0.57 16.05
N ARG A 50 8.85 1.04 16.05
CA ARG A 50 7.82 0.64 17.04
C ARG A 50 7.54 -0.86 17.00
N ALA A 51 7.47 -1.44 15.80
CA ALA A 51 7.25 -2.87 15.60
C ALA A 51 8.35 -3.75 16.21
N GLN A 52 9.54 -3.22 16.50
CA GLN A 52 10.59 -3.96 17.22
C GLN A 52 10.30 -4.08 18.72
N ARG A 53 9.48 -3.19 19.29
CA ARG A 53 9.15 -3.16 20.73
C ARG A 53 7.86 -3.89 21.06
N GLY A 54 7.02 -4.18 20.06
CA GLY A 54 5.75 -4.87 20.24
C GLY A 54 4.87 -4.80 18.98
N PRO A 55 3.66 -5.38 19.05
CA PRO A 55 2.68 -5.27 17.98
C PRO A 55 2.33 -3.81 17.66
N VAL A 56 2.10 -3.51 16.39
CA VAL A 56 1.65 -2.20 15.91
C VAL A 56 0.33 -2.31 15.16
N VAL A 57 -0.46 -1.25 15.19
CA VAL A 57 -1.76 -1.16 14.52
C VAL A 57 -1.64 -0.27 13.28
N LEU A 58 -1.87 -0.86 12.11
CA LEU A 58 -2.03 -0.14 10.84
C LEU A 58 -3.52 -0.11 10.49
N ALA A 59 -4.10 1.09 10.41
CA ALA A 59 -5.51 1.26 10.08
C ALA A 59 -5.69 1.74 8.64
N ASP A 60 -6.67 1.21 7.91
CA ASP A 60 -7.00 1.68 6.56
C ASP A 60 -7.57 3.11 6.60
N LEU A 61 -7.02 4.00 5.77
CA LEU A 61 -7.52 5.35 5.60
C LEU A 61 -8.49 5.42 4.43
N THR A 62 -9.78 5.40 4.74
CA THR A 62 -10.85 5.65 3.77
C THR A 62 -11.34 7.08 3.90
N VAL A 63 -11.24 7.85 2.82
CA VAL A 63 -11.62 9.28 2.74
C VAL A 63 -12.43 9.56 1.47
N ALA A 64 -13.15 10.67 1.47
CA ALA A 64 -13.78 11.16 0.24
C ALA A 64 -12.71 11.63 -0.77
N PRO A 65 -12.84 11.28 -2.07
CA PRO A 65 -11.85 11.65 -3.07
C PRO A 65 -11.67 13.16 -3.20
N PHE A 66 -10.42 13.61 -3.35
CA PHE A 66 -10.02 15.02 -3.48
C PHE A 66 -10.42 15.93 -2.30
N ASP A 67 -10.87 15.36 -1.18
CA ASP A 67 -11.36 16.12 -0.03
C ASP A 67 -10.35 16.14 1.12
N ARG A 68 -9.59 17.24 1.21
CA ARG A 68 -8.64 17.47 2.31
C ARG A 68 -9.33 17.61 3.67
N ALA A 69 -10.57 18.09 3.72
CA ALA A 69 -11.32 18.15 4.98
C ALA A 69 -11.71 16.76 5.47
N SER A 70 -12.11 15.87 4.54
CA SER A 70 -12.29 14.44 4.85
C SER A 70 -11.01 13.81 5.37
N VAL A 71 -9.84 14.09 4.76
CA VAL A 71 -8.55 13.60 5.28
C VAL A 71 -8.32 14.05 6.71
N ARG A 72 -8.40 15.36 6.98
CA ARG A 72 -8.20 15.90 8.34
C ARG A 72 -9.17 15.29 9.36
N SER A 73 -10.45 15.17 8.99
CA SER A 73 -11.47 14.61 9.88
C SER A 73 -11.21 13.15 10.23
N VAL A 74 -10.90 12.31 9.23
CA VAL A 74 -10.69 10.87 9.45
C VAL A 74 -9.36 10.62 10.15
N VAL A 75 -8.29 11.33 9.77
CA VAL A 75 -6.99 11.23 10.45
C VAL A 75 -7.11 11.66 11.92
N GLY A 76 -7.85 12.72 12.22
CA GLY A 76 -8.09 13.16 13.60
C GLY A 76 -8.77 12.11 14.50
N VAL A 77 -9.52 11.17 13.90
CA VAL A 77 -10.15 10.05 14.60
C VAL A 77 -9.21 8.85 14.71
N LEU A 78 -8.53 8.48 13.61
CA LEU A 78 -7.75 7.24 13.54
C LEU A 78 -6.34 7.36 14.13
N ALA A 79 -5.67 8.51 13.98
CA ALA A 79 -4.29 8.68 14.43
C ALA A 79 -4.08 8.44 15.94
N PRO A 80 -5.00 8.84 16.85
CA PRO A 80 -4.83 8.56 18.28
C PRO A 80 -4.93 7.08 18.67
N VAL A 81 -5.50 6.23 17.80
CA VAL A 81 -5.80 4.81 18.08
C VAL A 81 -5.05 3.84 17.17
N SER A 82 -4.13 4.33 16.33
CA SER A 82 -3.30 3.53 15.43
C SER A 82 -1.87 4.02 15.40
N ASP A 83 -0.93 3.15 15.06
CA ASP A 83 0.47 3.52 14.89
C ASP A 83 0.73 4.14 13.51
N ALA A 84 -0.01 3.73 12.48
CA ALA A 84 0.07 4.30 11.13
C ALA A 84 -1.25 4.12 10.38
N LEU A 85 -1.36 4.85 9.26
CA LEU A 85 -2.53 4.85 8.38
C LEU A 85 -2.15 4.33 7.00
N LEU A 86 -2.75 3.20 6.60
CA LEU A 86 -2.59 2.66 5.26
C LEU A 86 -3.36 3.54 4.27
N VAL A 87 -2.63 4.21 3.39
CA VAL A 87 -3.23 5.02 2.32
C VAL A 87 -3.40 4.13 1.10
N GLY A 88 -4.64 3.80 0.75
CA GLY A 88 -4.96 2.97 -0.40
C GLY A 88 -4.75 3.70 -1.73
N GLU A 89 -4.33 2.97 -2.77
CA GLU A 89 -4.30 3.44 -4.15
C GLU A 89 -5.37 2.71 -4.95
N HIS A 90 -6.29 3.47 -5.59
CA HIS A 90 -7.44 2.89 -6.28
C HIS A 90 -7.41 3.25 -7.77
N GLN A 91 -7.19 2.27 -8.65
CA GLN A 91 -7.10 2.53 -10.10
C GLN A 91 -8.44 2.98 -10.73
N GLY A 92 -9.58 2.75 -10.07
CA GLY A 92 -10.91 3.16 -10.54
C GLY A 92 -11.47 4.43 -9.90
N ARG A 93 -10.74 5.03 -8.95
CA ARG A 93 -11.20 6.21 -8.20
C ARG A 93 -10.03 7.19 -8.06
N PRO A 94 -9.90 8.16 -8.98
CA PRO A 94 -8.82 9.12 -8.91
C PRO A 94 -8.95 9.95 -7.63
N ASP A 95 -7.79 10.32 -7.08
CA ASP A 95 -7.67 11.09 -5.84
C ASP A 95 -6.40 11.97 -5.91
N LEU A 96 -6.04 12.61 -4.81
CA LEU A 96 -4.77 13.33 -4.66
C LEU A 96 -3.58 12.42 -5.02
N PRO A 97 -2.55 12.94 -5.71
CA PRO A 97 -1.33 12.18 -5.95
C PRO A 97 -0.72 11.66 -4.64
N PRO A 98 -0.02 10.51 -4.64
CA PRO A 98 0.47 9.86 -3.41
C PRO A 98 1.26 10.79 -2.48
N THR A 99 2.12 11.64 -3.04
CA THR A 99 2.92 12.59 -2.27
C THR A 99 2.08 13.67 -1.60
N LEU A 100 1.04 14.18 -2.28
CA LEU A 100 0.15 15.18 -1.73
C LEU A 100 -0.77 14.57 -0.66
N MET A 101 -1.30 13.37 -0.89
CA MET A 101 -2.07 12.64 0.13
C MET A 101 -1.23 12.40 1.39
N ALA A 102 0.01 11.95 1.24
CA ALA A 102 0.92 11.76 2.37
C ALA A 102 1.18 13.07 3.14
N GLN A 103 1.35 14.20 2.45
CA GLN A 103 1.49 15.51 3.09
C GLN A 103 0.24 15.92 3.88
N GLU A 104 -0.96 15.69 3.34
CA GLU A 104 -2.21 16.01 4.04
C GLU A 104 -2.39 15.14 5.30
N VAL A 105 -2.04 13.85 5.23
CA VAL A 105 -2.06 12.96 6.40
C VAL A 105 -1.06 13.41 7.47
N LEU A 106 0.17 13.73 7.07
CA LEU A 106 1.20 14.25 7.99
C LEU A 106 0.77 15.57 8.62
N ALA A 107 0.22 16.50 7.84
CA ALA A 107 -0.27 17.79 8.32
C ALA A 107 -1.44 17.65 9.31
N ALA A 108 -2.25 16.60 9.17
CA ALA A 108 -3.31 16.24 10.10
C ALA A 108 -2.82 15.48 11.35
N GLY A 109 -1.51 15.24 11.49
CA GLY A 109 -0.91 14.53 12.63
C GLY A 109 -0.89 13.00 12.50
N GLY A 110 -1.24 12.46 11.32
CA GLY A 110 -1.17 11.04 11.02
C GLY A 110 0.21 10.60 10.54
N ARG A 111 0.40 9.27 10.45
CA ARG A 111 1.63 8.65 9.96
C ARG A 111 1.28 7.78 8.74
N PRO A 112 1.48 8.27 7.50
CA PRO A 112 1.05 7.54 6.32
C PRO A 112 1.96 6.33 6.05
N TRP A 113 1.34 5.23 5.63
CA TRP A 113 1.98 4.07 5.00
C TRP A 113 1.36 3.93 3.61
N THR A 114 2.04 4.43 2.58
CA THR A 114 1.41 4.64 1.27
C THR A 114 1.43 3.37 0.42
N THR A 115 0.28 2.96 -0.11
CA THR A 115 0.22 1.85 -1.07
C THR A 115 0.75 2.30 -2.42
N LEU A 116 1.58 1.48 -3.06
CA LEU A 116 2.03 1.66 -4.45
C LEU A 116 1.61 0.43 -5.26
N ALA A 117 0.60 0.59 -6.12
CA ALA A 117 0.14 -0.43 -7.03
C ALA A 117 0.99 -0.44 -8.31
N CYS A 118 1.72 -1.53 -8.55
CA CYS A 118 2.68 -1.60 -9.65
C CYS A 118 2.06 -1.88 -11.03
N ARG A 119 0.81 -2.35 -11.11
CA ARG A 119 0.12 -2.66 -12.39
C ARG A 119 -0.01 -1.40 -13.24
N ASP A 120 0.31 -1.53 -14.53
CA ASP A 120 0.21 -0.46 -15.54
C ASP A 120 1.12 0.76 -15.25
N ARG A 121 2.14 0.59 -14.39
CA ARG A 121 3.10 1.64 -14.04
C ARG A 121 4.48 1.34 -14.63
N ASN A 122 5.12 2.40 -15.13
CA ASN A 122 6.51 2.32 -15.55
C ASN A 122 7.42 2.35 -14.30
N ARG A 123 8.52 1.59 -14.34
CA ARG A 123 9.57 1.61 -13.30
C ARG A 123 10.03 3.04 -12.94
N LEU A 124 10.28 3.90 -13.92
CA LEU A 124 10.73 5.28 -13.69
C LEU A 124 9.68 6.10 -12.92
N VAL A 125 8.40 5.88 -13.20
CA VAL A 125 7.31 6.55 -12.48
C VAL A 125 7.27 6.08 -11.02
N LEU A 126 7.42 4.78 -10.79
CA LEU A 126 7.49 4.23 -9.43
C LEU A 126 8.73 4.74 -8.66
N GLU A 127 9.90 4.81 -9.31
CA GLU A 127 11.11 5.37 -8.71
C GLU A 127 10.94 6.85 -8.36
N GLN A 128 10.30 7.63 -9.22
CA GLN A 128 9.96 9.03 -8.95
C GLN A 128 9.01 9.16 -7.75
N GLU A 129 7.96 8.33 -7.66
CA GLU A 129 7.02 8.35 -6.53
C GLU A 129 7.69 7.95 -5.22
N LEU A 130 8.53 6.91 -5.23
CA LEU A 130 9.33 6.53 -4.07
C LEU A 130 10.24 7.67 -3.61
N GLY A 131 10.92 8.34 -4.55
CA GLY A 131 11.75 9.51 -4.25
C GLY A 131 10.95 10.66 -3.63
N GLY A 132 9.76 10.94 -4.17
CA GLY A 132 8.86 11.96 -3.65
C GLY A 132 8.33 11.64 -2.24
N LEU A 133 7.87 10.41 -2.02
CA LEU A 133 7.37 9.96 -0.71
C LEU A 133 8.49 9.97 0.35
N ALA A 134 9.70 9.56 -0.03
CA ALA A 134 10.87 9.64 0.84
C ALA A 134 11.19 11.10 1.22
N ALA A 135 11.13 12.03 0.26
CA ALA A 135 11.38 13.46 0.49
C ALA A 135 10.31 14.13 1.37
N VAL A 136 9.05 13.68 1.28
CA VAL A 136 7.95 14.11 2.16
C VAL A 136 8.11 13.59 3.60
N GLY A 137 8.93 12.56 3.81
CA GLY A 137 9.17 11.99 5.14
C GLY A 137 8.27 10.81 5.49
N VAL A 138 7.69 10.13 4.49
CA VAL A 138 6.92 8.89 4.69
C VAL A 138 7.84 7.77 5.20
N ASP A 139 7.39 7.01 6.20
CA ASP A 139 8.19 5.95 6.86
C ASP A 139 8.33 4.67 6.02
N GLY A 140 7.37 4.41 5.16
CA GLY A 140 7.36 3.22 4.32
C GLY A 140 6.18 3.19 3.35
N VAL A 141 6.26 2.23 2.44
CA VAL A 141 5.23 1.99 1.43
C VAL A 141 4.80 0.53 1.44
N LEU A 142 3.55 0.27 1.07
CA LEU A 142 3.04 -1.06 0.79
C LEU A 142 3.05 -1.27 -0.72
N CYS A 143 4.03 -1.99 -1.24
CA CYS A 143 4.07 -2.34 -2.66
C CYS A 143 3.11 -3.50 -2.93
N VAL A 144 2.15 -3.30 -3.82
CA VAL A 144 1.21 -4.33 -4.27
C VAL A 144 1.30 -4.49 -5.78
N THR A 145 0.95 -5.67 -6.29
CA THR A 145 0.91 -5.85 -7.75
C THR A 145 -0.18 -5.03 -8.40
N GLY A 146 -1.25 -4.71 -7.66
CA GLY A 146 -2.46 -4.05 -8.16
C GLY A 146 -3.52 -5.07 -8.57
N ASP A 147 -4.76 -4.60 -8.59
CA ASP A 147 -5.92 -5.44 -8.90
C ASP A 147 -5.80 -6.09 -10.29
N GLY A 148 -6.56 -7.14 -10.58
CA GLY A 148 -6.73 -7.60 -11.95
C GLY A 148 -7.69 -6.72 -12.75
N ARG A 149 -7.59 -6.72 -14.08
CA ARG A 149 -8.69 -6.24 -14.92
C ARG A 149 -9.69 -7.39 -15.03
N ARG A 150 -10.97 -7.13 -14.75
CA ARG A 150 -12.02 -8.13 -15.02
C ARG A 150 -12.01 -8.46 -16.52
N PRO A 151 -12.08 -9.74 -16.93
CA PRO A 151 -12.21 -10.10 -18.34
C PRO A 151 -13.39 -9.34 -18.98
N GLY A 152 -13.12 -8.60 -20.08
CA GLY A 152 -14.12 -7.82 -20.81
C GLY A 152 -14.27 -6.35 -20.39
N ALA A 153 -13.58 -5.89 -19.34
CA ALA A 153 -13.51 -4.45 -19.04
C ALA A 153 -12.51 -3.77 -19.99
N ARG A 154 -13.00 -2.89 -20.88
CA ARG A 154 -12.16 -2.03 -21.73
C ARG A 154 -11.63 -0.86 -20.93
#